data_AF-A0A1A8KFI8-F1
#
_entry.id   AF-A0A1A8KFI8-F1
#
_cell.length_a   1.000
_cell.length_b   1.000
_cell.length_c   1.000
_cell.angle_alpha   90.00
_cell.angle_beta   90.00
_cell.angle_gamma   90.00
#
_symmetry.space_group_name_H-M   'P 1'
#
loop_
_entity.id
_entity.type
_entity.pdbx_description
1 polymer ?
#
loop_
_entity_poly.entity_id
_entity_poly.type
_entity_poly.pdbx_seq_one_letter_code
_entity_poly.pdbx_strand_id
1 'polypeptide(L)'
;EGRCTRRSECRRAEEKNGWLWSPGQQCVKIVSFFPPNLSCKKTDKIRINIPSLPAIGPSDRLQCNIDSFQSEGTMLDSSQVFCDLPQPSLIPHTPE
;
A
#
# COMPACT_ATOMS: atom_id res chain seq x y z
N GLU A 1 -3.36 -9.98 -6.88
CA GLU A 1 -4.09 -11.14 -6.32
C GLU A 1 -3.45 -11.74 -5.07
N GLY A 2 -2.19 -11.41 -4.72
CA GLY A 2 -1.60 -11.89 -3.46
C GLY A 2 -1.31 -13.39 -3.42
N ARG A 3 -1.15 -14.04 -4.59
CA ARG A 3 -0.92 -15.48 -4.72
C ARG A 3 0.17 -15.76 -5.75
N CYS A 4 0.80 -16.92 -5.63
CA CYS A 4 1.75 -17.44 -6.61
C CYS A 4 1.01 -18.36 -7.58
N THR A 5 1.02 -18.02 -8.87
CA THR A 5 0.32 -18.77 -9.92
C THR A 5 1.12 -18.73 -11.23
N ARG A 6 0.77 -19.59 -12.19
CA ARG A 6 1.30 -19.47 -13.55
C ARG A 6 0.78 -18.19 -14.21
N ARG A 7 1.54 -17.65 -15.17
CA ARG A 7 1.14 -16.44 -15.92
C ARG A 7 -0.26 -16.60 -16.53
N SER A 8 -0.54 -17.75 -17.13
CA SER A 8 -1.84 -18.07 -17.77
C SER A 8 -3.03 -18.10 -16.81
N GLU A 9 -2.78 -18.24 -15.50
CA GLU A 9 -3.81 -18.34 -14.47
C GLU A 9 -4.06 -16.99 -13.76
N CYS A 10 -3.26 -15.96 -14.08
CA CYS A 10 -3.43 -14.62 -13.54
C CYS A 10 -4.21 -13.76 -14.55
N ARG A 11 -5.42 -13.33 -14.16
CA ARG A 11 -6.32 -12.59 -15.06
C ARG A 11 -5.72 -11.29 -15.58
N ARG A 12 -4.90 -10.64 -14.75
CA ARG A 12 -4.27 -9.33 -15.04
C ARG A 12 -2.79 -9.48 -15.42
N ALA A 13 -2.36 -10.66 -15.89
CA ALA A 13 -0.94 -10.94 -16.14
C ALA A 13 -0.28 -10.04 -17.20
N GLU A 14 -1.06 -9.56 -18.15
CA GLU A 14 -0.59 -8.68 -19.23
C GLU A 14 -0.48 -7.21 -18.81
N GLU A 15 -1.03 -6.85 -17.65
CA GLU A 15 -0.96 -5.50 -17.13
C GLU A 15 0.39 -5.23 -16.46
N LYS A 16 0.82 -3.96 -16.49
CA LYS A 16 2.06 -3.53 -15.81
C LYS A 16 1.99 -3.90 -14.33
N ASN A 17 2.98 -4.65 -13.87
CA ASN A 17 3.07 -5.19 -12.50
C ASN A 17 1.88 -6.08 -12.06
N GLY A 18 0.99 -6.49 -12.97
CA GLY A 18 -0.15 -7.35 -12.66
C GLY A 18 0.26 -8.80 -12.32
N TRP A 19 1.38 -9.25 -12.90
CA TRP A 19 2.05 -10.50 -12.55
C TRP A 19 3.56 -10.30 -12.54
N LEU A 20 4.20 -10.66 -11.41
CA LEU A 20 5.63 -10.50 -11.21
C LEU A 20 6.33 -11.85 -11.37
N TRP A 21 7.14 -11.97 -12.42
CA TRP A 21 8.05 -13.10 -12.60
C TRP A 21 9.28 -12.89 -11.72
N SER A 22 9.61 -13.84 -10.84
CA SER A 22 10.74 -13.67 -9.93
C SER A 22 11.72 -14.86 -9.90
N PRO A 23 12.66 -14.94 -10.86
CA PRO A 23 13.96 -15.56 -10.66
C PRO A 23 14.95 -14.62 -9.93
N GLY A 24 14.70 -13.30 -9.95
CA GLY A 24 15.58 -12.25 -9.40
C GLY A 24 15.12 -11.60 -8.09
N GLN A 25 14.21 -12.24 -7.33
CA GLN A 25 13.68 -11.79 -6.04
C GLN A 25 12.90 -10.46 -6.07
N GLN A 26 12.20 -10.17 -7.16
CA GLN A 26 11.34 -8.98 -7.27
C GLN A 26 9.93 -9.26 -6.76
N CYS A 27 9.78 -9.21 -5.43
CA CYS A 27 8.47 -9.18 -4.77
C CYS A 27 7.95 -7.74 -4.66
N VAL A 28 6.63 -7.60 -4.50
CA VAL A 28 6.03 -6.31 -4.14
C VAL A 28 6.59 -5.87 -2.78
N LYS A 29 7.11 -4.64 -2.72
CA LYS A 29 7.65 -4.07 -1.48
C LYS A 29 7.29 -2.60 -1.34
N ILE A 30 7.03 -2.20 -0.10
CA ILE A 30 7.04 -0.79 0.29
C ILE A 30 8.51 -0.38 0.37
N VAL A 31 8.92 0.58 -0.46
CA VAL A 31 10.31 1.04 -0.53
C VAL A 31 10.56 2.18 0.45
N SER A 32 9.57 3.04 0.63
CA SER A 32 9.65 4.15 1.58
C SER A 32 8.26 4.66 1.91
N PHE A 33 8.15 5.39 3.01
CA PHE A 33 6.95 6.12 3.38
C PHE A 33 7.30 7.43 4.09
N PHE A 34 6.42 8.42 4.00
CA PHE A 34 6.62 9.75 4.56
C PHE A 34 5.29 10.30 5.14
N PRO A 35 5.29 10.82 6.38
CA PRO A 35 6.41 10.84 7.32
C PRO A 35 6.70 9.42 7.86
N PRO A 36 7.97 9.08 8.16
CA PRO A 36 8.31 7.77 8.72
C PRO A 36 7.96 7.66 10.21
N ASN A 37 7.94 8.78 10.93
CA ASN A 37 7.60 8.86 12.34
C ASN A 37 6.69 10.07 12.57
N LEU A 38 5.70 9.91 13.44
CA LEU A 38 4.77 10.96 13.84
C LEU A 38 4.45 10.82 15.32
N SER A 39 4.27 11.94 16.02
CA SER A 39 3.83 11.93 17.43
C SER A 39 2.45 11.32 17.55
N CYS A 40 2.20 10.52 18.60
CA CYS A 40 0.88 9.95 18.92
C CYS A 40 -0.23 10.99 19.12
N LYS A 41 0.11 12.27 19.30
CA LYS A 41 -0.83 13.40 19.42
C LYS A 41 -1.17 14.07 18.09
N LYS A 42 -0.57 13.64 16.98
CA LYS A 42 -0.76 14.21 15.65
C LYS A 42 -1.39 13.18 14.72
N THR A 43 -2.26 13.67 13.85
CA THR A 43 -2.82 12.93 12.71
C THR A 43 -2.42 13.69 11.45
N ASP A 44 -2.15 12.96 10.37
CA ASP A 44 -1.76 13.49 9.07
C ASP A 44 -2.04 12.44 7.99
N LYS A 45 -1.63 12.69 6.75
CA LYS A 45 -1.58 11.68 5.69
C LYS A 45 -0.19 11.05 5.62
N ILE A 46 -0.15 9.75 5.31
CA ILE A 46 1.07 9.03 4.97
C ILE A 46 1.12 8.81 3.46
N ARG A 47 2.27 9.11 2.88
CA ARG A 47 2.62 8.81 1.49
C ARG A 47 3.50 7.57 1.46
N ILE A 48 3.10 6.54 0.74
CA ILE A 48 3.76 5.24 0.64
C ILE A 48 4.25 5.04 -0.80
N ASN A 49 5.51 4.69 -0.96
CA ASN A 49 6.13 4.43 -2.26
C ASN A 49 6.25 2.92 -2.51
N ILE A 50 5.54 2.44 -3.53
CA ILE A 50 5.46 1.05 -3.95
C ILE A 50 5.68 1.00 -5.47
N PRO A 51 6.94 0.92 -5.96
CA PRO A 51 7.23 0.97 -7.40
C PRO A 51 6.62 -0.16 -8.23
N SER A 52 6.41 -1.32 -7.61
CA SER A 52 5.86 -2.52 -8.24
C SER A 52 4.35 -2.66 -8.01
N LEU A 53 3.64 -1.54 -7.79
CA LEU A 53 2.19 -1.57 -7.63
C LEU A 53 1.53 -1.86 -8.98
N PRO A 54 0.54 -2.77 -9.04
CA PRO A 54 -0.23 -3.01 -10.26
C PRO A 54 -1.05 -1.77 -10.63
N ALA A 55 -1.46 -1.68 -11.89
CA ALA A 55 -2.40 -0.65 -12.33
C ALA A 55 -3.69 -0.71 -11.51
N ILE A 56 -4.18 0.44 -11.04
CA ILE A 56 -5.46 0.55 -10.33
C ILE A 56 -6.42 1.27 -11.27
N GLY A 57 -7.43 0.53 -11.75
CA GLY A 57 -8.45 1.03 -12.65
C GLY A 57 -9.61 1.73 -11.91
N PRO A 58 -10.57 2.32 -12.64
CA PRO A 58 -11.70 3.05 -12.05
C PRO A 58 -12.62 2.21 -11.15
N SER A 59 -12.64 0.90 -11.36
CA SER A 59 -13.42 -0.05 -10.56
C SER A 59 -12.63 -0.64 -9.39
N ASP A 60 -11.31 -0.44 -9.37
CA ASP A 60 -10.47 -0.90 -8.28
C ASP A 60 -10.56 0.08 -7.11
N ARG A 61 -10.47 -0.45 -5.89
CA ARG A 61 -10.43 0.36 -4.67
C ARG A 61 -9.16 0.02 -3.90
N LEU A 62 -8.50 1.05 -3.41
CA LEU A 62 -7.33 0.91 -2.57
C LEU A 62 -7.71 1.26 -1.14
N GLN A 63 -7.30 0.41 -0.19
CA GLN A 63 -7.55 0.61 1.23
C GLN A 63 -6.25 0.45 2.00
N CYS A 64 -6.06 1.32 2.98
CA CYS A 64 -4.92 1.28 3.88
C CYS A 64 -5.40 0.82 5.25
N ASN A 65 -4.75 -0.21 5.80
CA ASN A 65 -5.07 -0.76 7.11
C ASN A 65 -3.88 -0.53 8.04
N ILE A 66 -4.09 0.25 9.09
CA ILE A 66 -3.11 0.54 10.14
C ILE A 66 -3.68 -0.02 11.44
N ASP A 67 -3.22 -1.22 11.80
CA ASP A 67 -3.77 -2.00 12.91
C ASP A 67 -5.30 -2.16 12.76
N SER A 68 -6.10 -1.55 13.63
CA SER A 68 -7.57 -1.58 13.59
C SER A 68 -8.21 -0.45 12.76
N PHE A 69 -7.41 0.55 12.34
CA PHE A 69 -7.89 1.69 11.56
C PHE A 69 -7.81 1.43 10.06
N GLN A 70 -8.90 1.76 9.35
CA GLN A 70 -8.98 1.64 7.90
C GLN A 70 -9.23 3.01 7.28
N SER A 71 -8.50 3.32 6.20
CA SER A 71 -8.76 4.52 5.37
C SER A 71 -8.84 4.14 3.90
N GLU A 72 -9.49 4.99 3.11
CA GLU A 72 -9.34 4.93 1.67
C GLU A 72 -7.90 5.33 1.29
N GLY A 73 -7.32 4.59 0.34
CA GLY A 73 -6.04 4.91 -0.26
C GLY A 73 -6.27 5.60 -1.59
N THR A 74 -5.59 6.72 -1.82
CA THR A 74 -5.62 7.42 -3.12
C THR A 74 -4.28 7.30 -3.81
N MET A 75 -4.30 7.10 -5.12
CA MET A 75 -3.11 6.99 -5.94
C MET A 75 -2.92 8.29 -6.72
N LEU A 76 -1.77 8.95 -6.55
CA LEU A 76 -1.44 10.15 -7.32
C LEU A 76 -0.67 9.79 -8.61
N ASP A 77 0.23 8.80 -8.51
CA ASP A 77 1.09 8.30 -9.59
C ASP A 77 1.10 6.77 -9.58
N SER A 78 1.67 6.13 -10.61
CA SER A 78 1.74 4.66 -10.72
C SER A 78 2.52 3.91 -9.62
N SER A 79 3.08 4.61 -8.63
CA SER A 79 3.83 4.03 -7.51
C SER A 79 3.58 4.67 -6.15
N GLN A 80 2.74 5.71 -6.04
CA GLN A 80 2.56 6.46 -4.79
C GLN A 80 1.12 6.36 -4.29
N VAL A 81 0.99 5.94 -3.04
CA VAL A 81 -0.28 5.80 -2.33
C VAL A 81 -0.34 6.78 -1.17
N PHE A 82 -1.45 7.48 -1.03
CA PHE A 82 -1.74 8.36 0.10
C PHE A 82 -2.86 7.76 0.94
N CYS A 83 -2.64 7.69 2.25
CA CYS A 83 -3.60 7.19 3.22
C CYS A 83 -3.74 8.19 4.36
N ASP A 84 -4.90 8.25 4.99
CA ASP A 84 -5.07 8.98 6.24
C ASP A 84 -4.49 8.18 7.42
N LEU A 85 -3.97 8.85 8.43
CA LEU A 85 -3.55 8.23 9.69
C LEU A 85 -4.69 8.27 10.72
N PRO A 86 -4.71 7.31 11.67
CA PRO A 86 -5.71 7.30 12.73
C PRO A 86 -5.71 8.60 13.54
N GLN A 87 -6.86 8.91 14.14
CA GLN A 87 -6.97 9.99 15.12
C GLN A 87 -6.23 9.60 16.41
N PRO A 88 -5.70 10.57 17.19
CA PRO A 88 -4.97 10.30 18.43
C PRO A 88 -5.72 9.43 19.45
N SER A 89 -7.06 9.46 19.46
CA SER A 89 -7.91 8.63 20.32
C SER A 89 -7.86 7.13 20.00
N LEU A 90 -7.42 6.76 18.79
CA LEU A 90 -7.29 5.37 18.32
C LEU A 90 -5.86 4.84 18.43
N ILE A 91 -4.90 5.68 18.84
CA ILE A 91 -3.49 5.31 18.94
C ILE A 91 -3.23 4.83 20.38
N PRO A 92 -2.64 3.63 20.58
CA PRO A 92 -2.30 3.15 21.90
C PRO A 92 -1.29 4.09 22.59
N HIS A 93 -1.40 4.20 23.91
CA HIS A 93 -0.45 4.98 24.70
C HIS A 93 0.95 4.36 24.63
N THR A 94 1.97 5.21 24.58
CA THR A 94 3.37 4.77 24.62
C THR A 94 3.62 4.07 25.97
N PRO A 95 4.13 2.82 25.97
CA PRO A 95 4.49 2.12 27.20
C PRO A 95 5.52 2.91 28.01
N GLU A 96 5.47 2.82 29.35
CA GLU A 96 6.47 3.36 30.28
C GLU A 96 7.78 2.54 30.29
#